data_AF-A0A959J1A2-F1
#
_entry.id   AF-A0A959J1A2-F1
#
_cell.length_a   1.000
_cell.length_b   1.000
_cell.length_c   1.000
_cell.angle_alpha   90.00
_cell.angle_beta   90.00
_cell.angle_gamma   90.00
#
_symmetry.space_group_name_H-M   'P 1'
#
loop_
_entity.id
_entity.type
_entity.pdbx_description
1 polymer ?
#
loop_
_entity_poly.entity_id
_entity_poly.type
_entity_poly.pdbx_seq_one_letter_code
_entity_poly.pdbx_strand_id
1 'polypeptide(L)'
;MFCSDDWEESKIEKPFVISECGTPAFLAGYEERYYEFGNTKGFSGYFEIEKWKASKINGDGGVDVTGAPMGLLAEGAGDLLVRSRPTDRLQLEIVIPAEGYLSFNWNKNGGSIFISLILNGQKKQIVSKRDKSGTFFSELLHEGDVFILEIENQGKLEQGLLLEELEFLTNALGVMERNWKAFNLEGANIRFSQFISIIRANLIDIVFPGNVKAVEKYSPNETGFPMLDTDGLFFTTTDRISIEKGACQFVLKWTDELIIEEERPVILRHWVVDDLKTDSVIKDTQKITLFTAEDLPPSLSKKSKDVNNSMNSVKEVNHLGF
;
A
#
# COMPACT_ATOMS: atom_id res chain seq x y z
N MET A 1 -7.85 -1.40 0.82
CA MET A 1 -7.61 -2.86 0.89
C MET A 1 -6.24 -3.07 1.53
N PHE A 2 -6.09 -3.97 2.50
CA PHE A 2 -4.89 -4.02 3.36
C PHE A 2 -3.85 -5.08 2.94
N CYS A 3 -4.23 -6.06 2.10
CA CYS A 3 -3.41 -7.24 1.83
C CYS A 3 -3.60 -7.74 0.39
N SER A 4 -2.54 -8.34 -0.18
CA SER A 4 -2.52 -8.89 -1.54
C SER A 4 -3.29 -10.19 -1.71
N ASP A 5 -3.98 -10.69 -0.69
CA ASP A 5 -4.71 -11.96 -0.76
C ASP A 5 -6.22 -11.77 -0.58
N ASP A 6 -6.67 -10.57 -0.18
CA ASP A 6 -8.09 -10.22 0.03
C ASP A 6 -8.77 -9.66 -1.23
N TRP A 7 -8.28 -10.02 -2.43
CA TRP A 7 -8.84 -9.60 -3.71
C TRP A 7 -10.13 -10.33 -4.08
N GLU A 8 -11.12 -10.32 -3.19
CA GLU A 8 -12.45 -10.76 -3.57
C GLU A 8 -13.01 -9.74 -4.58
N GLU A 9 -13.12 -10.14 -5.85
CA GLU A 9 -13.71 -9.34 -6.94
C GLU A 9 -15.10 -8.78 -6.58
N SER A 10 -15.81 -9.42 -5.66
CA SER A 10 -17.13 -9.03 -5.16
C SER A 10 -17.12 -7.76 -4.31
N LYS A 11 -15.98 -7.37 -3.73
CA LYS A 11 -15.86 -6.18 -2.85
C LYS A 11 -15.47 -4.91 -3.59
N ILE A 12 -15.03 -5.00 -4.84
CA ILE A 12 -14.63 -3.82 -5.63
C ILE A 12 -15.82 -3.39 -6.50
N GLU A 13 -16.36 -2.21 -6.23
CA GLU A 13 -17.45 -1.65 -7.02
C GLU A 13 -17.08 -1.53 -8.50
N LYS A 14 -17.98 -2.01 -9.36
CA LYS A 14 -17.83 -1.89 -10.81
C LYS A 14 -18.27 -0.49 -11.23
N PRO A 15 -17.47 0.21 -12.07
CA PRO A 15 -17.80 1.55 -12.51
C PRO A 15 -19.07 1.53 -13.36
N PHE A 16 -19.93 2.52 -13.16
CA PHE A 16 -21.04 2.80 -14.07
C PHE A 16 -20.57 3.75 -15.16
N VAL A 17 -20.74 3.36 -16.43
CA VAL A 17 -20.25 4.13 -17.57
C VAL A 17 -21.45 4.62 -18.38
N ILE A 18 -21.43 5.91 -18.71
CA ILE A 18 -22.48 6.58 -19.47
C ILE A 18 -21.82 7.22 -20.68
N SER A 19 -22.46 7.13 -21.85
CA SER A 19 -22.04 7.88 -23.04
C SER A 19 -22.28 9.39 -22.83
N GLU A 20 -21.67 10.21 -23.68
CA GLU A 20 -21.92 11.67 -23.70
C GLU A 20 -23.41 12.01 -23.88
N CYS A 21 -24.18 11.12 -24.52
CA CYS A 21 -25.61 11.25 -24.74
C CYS A 21 -26.47 10.72 -23.58
N GLY A 22 -25.85 10.31 -22.46
CA GLY A 22 -26.56 9.78 -21.29
C GLY A 22 -27.02 8.33 -21.43
N THR A 23 -26.61 7.61 -22.49
CA THR A 23 -26.95 6.19 -22.66
C THR A 23 -25.99 5.29 -21.87
N PRO A 24 -26.48 4.29 -21.12
CA PRO A 24 -25.62 3.35 -20.41
C PRO A 24 -24.69 2.62 -21.39
N ALA A 25 -23.41 2.56 -21.05
CA ALA A 25 -22.43 1.73 -21.73
C ALA A 25 -22.24 0.41 -20.97
N PHE A 26 -21.84 -0.63 -21.70
CA PHE A 26 -21.58 -1.96 -21.16
C PHE A 26 -20.09 -2.13 -20.92
N LEU A 27 -19.72 -2.68 -19.76
CA LEU A 27 -18.36 -3.12 -19.49
C LEU A 27 -18.08 -4.42 -20.26
N ALA A 28 -17.09 -4.40 -21.14
CA ALA A 28 -16.62 -5.59 -21.87
C ALA A 28 -15.65 -6.45 -21.04
N GLY A 29 -15.01 -5.86 -20.04
CA GLY A 29 -14.00 -6.52 -19.20
C GLY A 29 -12.91 -5.54 -18.76
N TYR A 30 -11.88 -6.07 -18.12
CA TYR A 30 -10.74 -5.28 -17.65
C TYR A 30 -9.43 -6.06 -17.74
N GLU A 31 -8.33 -5.32 -17.71
CA GLU A 31 -6.97 -5.84 -17.52
C GLU A 31 -6.38 -5.18 -16.27
N GLU A 32 -5.65 -5.94 -15.46
CA GLU A 32 -5.06 -5.43 -14.21
C GLU A 32 -3.54 -5.43 -14.29
N ARG A 33 -2.93 -4.43 -13.64
CA ARG A 33 -1.50 -4.38 -13.40
C ARG A 33 -1.23 -3.87 -12.00
N TYR A 34 -0.38 -4.60 -11.28
CA TYR A 34 0.06 -4.22 -9.95
C TYR A 34 1.39 -3.45 -10.02
N TYR A 35 1.48 -2.38 -9.23
CA TYR A 35 2.69 -1.56 -9.08
C TYR A 35 3.03 -1.44 -7.59
N GLU A 36 4.22 -1.89 -7.18
CA GLU A 36 4.72 -1.76 -5.80
C GLU A 36 5.44 -0.41 -5.61
N PHE A 37 5.16 0.29 -4.50
CA PHE A 37 5.81 1.56 -4.17
C PHE A 37 7.05 1.39 -3.27
N GLY A 38 7.15 0.29 -2.51
CA GLY A 38 8.20 0.10 -1.50
C GLY A 38 9.65 0.02 -2.00
N ASN A 39 9.88 -0.13 -3.31
CA ASN A 39 11.21 -0.27 -3.91
C ASN A 39 11.44 0.63 -5.13
N THR A 40 10.47 1.47 -5.51
CA THR A 40 10.56 2.28 -6.72
C THR A 40 11.07 3.68 -6.37
N LYS A 41 12.27 4.00 -6.86
CA LYS A 41 12.82 5.36 -6.85
C LYS A 41 12.92 5.86 -8.28
N GLY A 42 12.82 7.17 -8.43
CA GLY A 42 12.92 7.84 -9.71
C GLY A 42 11.74 7.51 -10.63
N PHE A 43 12.01 7.46 -11.93
CA PHE A 43 11.04 7.21 -13.00
C PHE A 43 10.91 5.70 -13.28
N SER A 44 10.47 4.94 -12.27
CA SER A 44 10.29 3.48 -12.35
C SER A 44 8.92 3.01 -11.87
N GLY A 45 8.52 1.79 -12.27
CA GLY A 45 7.22 1.23 -11.93
C GLY A 45 6.05 2.07 -12.46
N TYR A 46 5.20 2.57 -11.57
CA TYR A 46 4.07 3.41 -11.96
C TYR A 46 4.52 4.77 -12.53
N PHE A 47 5.66 5.29 -12.07
CA PHE A 47 6.17 6.61 -12.45
C PHE A 47 7.13 6.56 -13.65
N GLU A 48 7.20 5.44 -14.36
CA GLU A 48 7.96 5.31 -15.61
C GLU A 48 7.56 6.38 -16.63
N ILE A 49 8.55 6.88 -17.37
CA ILE A 49 8.35 8.00 -18.31
C ILE A 49 7.24 7.76 -19.33
N GLU A 50 6.98 6.49 -19.69
CA GLU A 50 5.91 6.11 -20.63
C GLU A 50 4.48 6.40 -20.09
N LYS A 51 4.32 6.52 -18.77
CA LYS A 51 3.06 6.88 -18.11
C LYS A 51 2.84 8.39 -18.05
N TRP A 52 3.89 9.18 -18.26
CA TRP A 52 3.78 10.63 -18.32
C TRP A 52 3.33 11.06 -19.71
N LYS A 53 2.19 11.74 -19.81
CA LYS A 53 1.80 12.37 -21.07
C LYS A 53 2.61 13.65 -21.25
N ALA A 54 3.41 13.68 -22.30
CA ALA A 54 4.15 14.88 -22.69
C ALA A 54 3.39 15.63 -23.78
N SER A 55 3.11 16.91 -23.56
CA SER A 55 2.52 17.78 -24.58
C SER A 55 3.29 19.08 -24.73
N LYS A 56 3.38 19.55 -25.99
CA LYS A 56 3.94 20.85 -26.34
C LYS A 56 2.79 21.85 -26.44
N ILE A 57 2.84 22.91 -25.65
CA ILE A 57 1.96 24.06 -25.82
C ILE A 57 2.73 25.07 -26.66
N ASN A 58 2.26 25.30 -27.89
CA ASN A 58 2.90 26.13 -28.91
C ASN A 58 3.56 27.40 -28.35
N GLY A 59 4.84 27.61 -28.71
CA GLY A 59 5.47 28.93 -28.79
C GLY A 59 5.25 29.49 -30.19
N ASP A 60 4.91 30.77 -30.29
CA ASP A 60 4.52 31.43 -31.54
C ASP A 60 5.68 31.44 -32.56
N GLY A 61 5.43 30.91 -33.76
CA GLY A 61 6.08 31.32 -35.02
C GLY A 61 7.57 31.03 -35.23
N GLY A 62 7.92 29.81 -35.61
CA GLY A 62 9.21 29.51 -36.22
C GLY A 62 9.31 28.06 -36.71
N VAL A 63 8.96 27.82 -37.97
CA VAL A 63 9.19 26.53 -38.63
C VAL A 63 10.71 26.38 -38.87
N ASP A 64 11.40 25.75 -37.93
CA ASP A 64 12.78 25.29 -38.15
C ASP A 64 12.80 23.77 -38.34
N VAL A 65 13.31 23.39 -39.51
CA VAL A 65 13.30 22.06 -40.13
C VAL A 65 14.65 21.37 -39.88
N THR A 66 15.24 21.48 -38.69
CA THR A 66 16.37 20.62 -38.29
C THR A 66 16.35 20.37 -36.78
N GLY A 67 16.49 19.11 -36.35
CA GLY A 67 16.72 18.75 -34.94
C GLY A 67 15.51 18.15 -34.21
N ALA A 68 15.70 16.94 -33.67
CA ALA A 68 14.70 16.02 -33.15
C ALA A 68 13.59 16.64 -32.26
N PRO A 69 12.33 16.19 -32.39
CA PRO A 69 11.19 16.72 -31.67
C PRO A 69 11.17 16.22 -30.23
N MET A 70 11.72 16.99 -29.29
CA MET A 70 11.79 16.68 -27.84
C MET A 70 12.63 15.43 -27.51
N GLY A 71 13.57 15.60 -26.57
CA GLY A 71 14.29 14.47 -25.97
C GLY A 71 13.84 14.36 -24.52
N LEU A 72 12.94 13.44 -24.23
CA LEU A 72 12.81 12.88 -22.88
C LEU A 72 13.76 11.69 -22.84
N LEU A 73 14.89 11.87 -22.17
CA LEU A 73 15.87 10.83 -21.97
C LEU A 73 15.87 10.52 -20.49
N ALA A 74 15.30 9.38 -20.12
CA ALA A 74 15.54 8.80 -18.82
C ALA A 74 16.89 8.08 -18.89
N GLU A 75 17.91 8.59 -18.21
CA GLU A 75 19.21 7.90 -18.10
C GLU A 75 19.10 6.84 -16.98
N GLY A 76 18.35 5.77 -17.27
CA GLY A 76 17.97 4.76 -16.28
C GLY A 76 16.76 5.16 -15.44
N ALA A 77 16.58 4.49 -14.29
CA ALA A 77 15.43 4.70 -13.40
C ALA A 77 15.53 5.97 -12.54
N GLY A 78 16.69 6.62 -12.41
CA GLY A 78 16.92 7.67 -11.41
C GLY A 78 16.56 9.08 -11.88
N ASP A 79 16.99 9.43 -13.10
CA ASP A 79 17.03 10.81 -13.55
C ASP A 79 16.31 10.99 -14.89
N LEU A 80 15.53 12.06 -15.01
CA LEU A 80 14.88 12.47 -16.25
C LEU A 80 15.56 13.73 -16.79
N LEU A 81 16.18 13.59 -17.95
CA LEU A 81 16.68 14.72 -18.72
C LEU A 81 15.61 15.19 -19.70
N VAL A 82 15.15 16.42 -19.50
CA VAL A 82 14.13 17.07 -20.31
C VAL A 82 14.78 18.09 -21.23
N ARG A 83 14.73 17.88 -22.54
CA ARG A 83 15.21 18.85 -23.55
C ARG A 83 14.07 19.40 -24.39
N SER A 84 13.97 20.72 -24.49
CA SER A 84 13.02 21.41 -25.36
C SER A 84 13.69 22.57 -26.12
N ARG A 85 13.07 23.03 -27.21
CA ARG A 85 13.59 24.17 -27.96
C ARG A 85 13.35 25.48 -27.19
N PRO A 86 14.18 26.51 -27.38
CA PRO A 86 13.90 27.86 -26.90
C PRO A 86 12.47 28.29 -27.25
N THR A 87 11.76 28.92 -26.31
CA THR A 87 10.35 29.37 -26.38
C THR A 87 9.28 28.27 -26.26
N ASP A 88 9.66 27.00 -26.16
CA ASP A 88 8.70 25.93 -25.94
C ASP A 88 8.16 25.93 -24.50
N ARG A 89 6.85 25.72 -24.36
CA ARG A 89 6.23 25.26 -23.12
C ARG A 89 6.03 23.75 -23.20
N LEU A 90 6.61 23.05 -22.24
CA LEU A 90 6.43 21.61 -22.08
C LEU A 90 5.52 21.34 -20.89
N GLN A 91 4.58 20.42 -21.05
CA GLN A 91 3.81 19.87 -19.95
C GLN A 91 4.05 18.37 -19.84
N LEU A 92 4.37 17.91 -18.64
CA LEU A 92 4.41 16.50 -18.26
C LEU A 92 3.26 16.24 -17.29
N GLU A 93 2.34 15.36 -17.68
CA GLU A 93 1.14 15.01 -16.92
C GLU A 93 1.22 13.56 -16.44
N ILE A 94 0.88 13.33 -15.18
CA ILE A 94 0.65 11.99 -14.63
C ILE A 94 -0.59 11.98 -13.73
N VAL A 95 -1.33 10.88 -13.75
CA VAL A 95 -2.45 10.65 -12.83
C VAL A 95 -1.91 10.01 -11.56
N ILE A 96 -2.26 10.57 -10.40
CA ILE A 96 -1.80 10.10 -9.11
C ILE A 96 -2.50 8.78 -8.75
N PRO A 97 -1.74 7.71 -8.47
CA PRO A 97 -2.30 6.37 -8.32
C PRO A 97 -2.89 6.07 -6.93
N ALA A 98 -2.49 6.83 -5.92
CA ALA A 98 -2.85 6.63 -4.53
C ALA A 98 -2.67 7.94 -3.76
N GLU A 99 -3.20 8.03 -2.54
CA GLU A 99 -2.96 9.20 -1.70
C GLU A 99 -1.48 9.29 -1.27
N GLY A 100 -0.86 10.47 -1.40
CA GLY A 100 0.53 10.66 -1.03
C GLY A 100 1.13 12.00 -1.44
N TYR A 101 2.46 12.10 -1.37
CA TYR A 101 3.23 13.27 -1.73
C TYR A 101 4.25 12.92 -2.82
N LEU A 102 4.47 13.85 -3.74
CA LEU A 102 5.47 13.72 -4.80
C LEU A 102 6.60 14.73 -4.57
N SER A 103 7.84 14.26 -4.68
CA SER A 103 9.02 15.11 -4.56
C SER A 103 10.03 14.80 -5.65
N PHE A 104 10.80 15.80 -6.06
CA PHE A 104 11.94 15.65 -6.97
C PHE A 104 12.91 16.82 -6.80
N ASN A 105 14.13 16.63 -7.29
CA ASN A 105 15.23 17.57 -7.18
C ASN A 105 15.61 18.12 -8.57
N TRP A 106 15.91 19.41 -8.64
CA TRP A 106 16.41 20.10 -9.84
C TRP A 106 17.62 21.00 -9.54
N ASN A 107 18.25 20.87 -8.38
CA ASN A 107 19.35 21.74 -7.93
C ASN A 107 20.53 21.81 -8.89
N LYS A 108 20.78 20.74 -9.65
CA LYS A 108 21.91 20.67 -10.60
C LYS A 108 21.68 21.49 -11.87
N ASN A 109 20.48 22.06 -12.04
CA ASN A 109 20.18 22.90 -13.19
C ASN A 109 20.71 24.32 -12.99
N GLY A 110 21.69 24.70 -13.81
CA GLY A 110 22.17 26.07 -13.88
C GLY A 110 21.16 27.02 -14.53
N GLY A 111 21.08 28.26 -14.04
CA GLY A 111 20.30 29.32 -14.69
C GLY A 111 18.91 29.55 -14.08
N SER A 112 18.06 30.28 -14.81
CA SER A 112 16.71 30.64 -14.37
C SER A 112 15.69 29.88 -15.18
N ILE A 113 15.20 28.78 -14.64
CA ILE A 113 14.13 27.97 -15.23
C ILE A 113 12.85 28.32 -14.46
N PHE A 114 11.76 28.49 -15.20
CA PHE A 114 10.44 28.70 -14.61
C PHE A 114 9.69 27.38 -14.67
N ILE A 115 9.43 26.82 -13.48
CA ILE A 115 8.65 25.61 -13.31
C ILE A 115 7.34 26.01 -12.66
N SER A 116 6.25 25.60 -13.29
CA SER A 116 4.88 25.82 -12.85
C SER A 116 4.24 24.48 -12.55
N LEU A 117 3.53 24.42 -11.43
CA LEU A 117 2.86 23.20 -10.99
C LEU A 117 1.35 23.44 -11.06
N ILE A 118 0.68 22.53 -11.75
CA ILE A 118 -0.77 22.57 -11.95
C ILE A 118 -1.34 21.26 -11.42
N LEU A 119 -2.25 21.38 -10.45
CA LEU A 119 -2.98 20.25 -9.86
C LEU A 119 -4.45 20.40 -10.22
N ASN A 120 -5.02 19.41 -10.92
CA ASN A 120 -6.42 19.42 -11.36
C ASN A 120 -6.82 20.73 -12.08
N GLY A 121 -5.94 21.24 -12.95
CA GLY A 121 -6.16 22.49 -13.70
C GLY A 121 -5.98 23.78 -12.89
N GLN A 122 -5.69 23.70 -11.58
CA GLN A 122 -5.35 24.87 -10.76
C GLN A 122 -3.84 25.04 -10.67
N LYS A 123 -3.34 26.23 -11.05
CA LYS A 123 -1.93 26.58 -10.91
C LYS A 123 -1.64 26.88 -9.43
N LYS A 124 -1.00 25.96 -8.73
CA LYS A 124 -0.80 26.02 -7.27
C LYS A 124 0.49 26.72 -6.88
N GLN A 125 1.57 26.52 -7.65
CA GLN A 125 2.88 27.08 -7.31
C GLN A 125 3.66 27.48 -8.56
N ILE A 126 4.15 28.73 -8.57
CA ILE A 126 5.16 29.21 -9.51
C ILE A 126 6.47 29.12 -8.76
N VAL A 127 7.27 28.09 -9.01
CA VAL A 127 8.62 28.02 -8.48
C VAL A 127 9.44 29.03 -9.28
N SER A 128 9.52 30.25 -8.75
CA SER A 128 10.34 31.32 -9.34
C SER A 128 11.66 31.36 -8.59
N LYS A 129 12.78 31.11 -9.31
CA LYS A 129 14.15 31.66 -9.21
C LYS A 129 14.82 31.95 -7.83
N ARG A 130 14.14 31.81 -6.70
CA ARG A 130 14.56 32.19 -5.34
C ARG A 130 14.49 31.07 -4.32
N ASP A 131 13.83 29.94 -4.63
CA ASP A 131 13.94 28.75 -3.80
C ASP A 131 15.31 28.11 -4.01
N LYS A 132 16.24 28.50 -3.13
CA LYS A 132 17.64 28.05 -3.11
C LYS A 132 17.78 26.55 -2.81
N SER A 133 16.71 25.87 -2.43
CA SER A 133 16.75 24.46 -2.05
C SER A 133 16.67 23.52 -3.26
N GLY A 134 16.18 23.99 -4.41
CA GLY A 134 15.98 23.22 -5.66
C GLY A 134 15.39 21.82 -5.50
N THR A 135 14.60 21.61 -4.45
CA THR A 135 13.83 20.40 -4.19
C THR A 135 12.36 20.82 -4.11
N PHE A 136 11.51 20.08 -4.81
CA PHE A 136 10.07 20.21 -4.71
C PHE A 136 9.47 19.14 -3.80
N PHE A 137 8.39 19.53 -3.14
CA PHE A 137 7.53 18.67 -2.36
C PHE A 137 6.09 19.11 -2.60
N SER A 138 5.21 18.20 -3.01
CA SER A 138 3.81 18.52 -3.28
C SER A 138 3.01 18.74 -1.99
N GLU A 139 1.82 19.32 -2.13
CA GLU A 139 0.75 19.11 -1.14
C GLU A 139 0.26 17.66 -1.18
N LEU A 140 -0.63 17.29 -0.25
CA LEU A 140 -1.24 15.96 -0.25
C LEU A 140 -2.03 15.78 -1.55
N LEU A 141 -1.63 14.80 -2.35
CA LEU A 141 -2.30 14.41 -3.58
C LEU A 141 -3.25 13.27 -3.28
N HIS A 142 -4.45 13.31 -3.84
CA HIS A 142 -5.43 12.24 -3.72
C HIS A 142 -5.36 11.32 -4.94
N GLU A 143 -5.86 10.11 -4.78
CA GLU A 143 -6.02 9.16 -5.88
C GLU A 143 -6.88 9.78 -7.01
N GLY A 144 -6.38 9.70 -8.24
CA GLY A 144 -7.03 10.25 -9.44
C GLY A 144 -6.71 11.72 -9.72
N ASP A 145 -6.01 12.42 -8.82
CA ASP A 145 -5.54 13.78 -9.10
C ASP A 145 -4.61 13.79 -10.31
N VAL A 146 -4.73 14.81 -11.15
CA VAL A 146 -3.85 15.01 -12.31
C VAL A 146 -2.75 15.99 -11.92
N PHE A 147 -1.53 15.47 -11.82
CA PHE A 147 -0.32 16.24 -11.58
C PHE A 147 0.30 16.67 -12.90
N ILE A 148 0.47 17.98 -13.09
CA ILE A 148 1.07 18.56 -14.30
C ILE A 148 2.28 19.41 -13.91
N LEU A 149 3.43 19.02 -14.46
CA LEU A 149 4.65 19.79 -14.44
C LEU A 149 4.77 20.61 -15.74
N GLU A 150 4.57 21.92 -15.63
CA GLU A 150 4.73 22.86 -16.74
C GLU A 150 6.10 23.54 -16.66
N ILE A 151 6.87 23.40 -17.73
CA ILE A 151 8.22 23.93 -17.84
C ILE A 151 8.24 24.96 -18.97
N GLU A 152 8.53 26.22 -18.62
CA GLU A 152 8.68 27.30 -19.60
C GLU A 152 10.15 27.47 -20.01
N ASN A 153 10.48 27.13 -21.25
CA ASN A 153 11.84 27.29 -21.77
C ASN A 153 12.06 28.70 -22.34
N GLN A 154 12.57 29.62 -21.53
CA GLN A 154 12.97 30.96 -22.01
C GLN A 154 14.34 30.97 -22.73
N GLY A 155 14.62 29.94 -23.53
CA GLY A 155 15.89 29.77 -24.26
C GLY A 155 17.06 29.31 -23.41
N LYS A 156 16.79 28.57 -22.32
CA LYS A 156 17.81 28.14 -21.35
C LYS A 156 17.91 26.63 -21.14
N LEU A 157 16.98 25.85 -21.69
CA LEU A 157 16.99 24.39 -21.60
C LEU A 157 17.71 23.69 -22.76
N GLU A 158 18.53 24.40 -23.55
CA GLU A 158 19.35 23.75 -24.60
C GLU A 158 20.27 22.68 -24.02
N GLN A 159 20.71 22.85 -22.77
CA GLN A 159 21.52 21.89 -22.01
C GLN A 159 20.67 20.80 -21.31
N GLY A 160 19.34 20.98 -21.27
CA GLY A 160 18.37 20.12 -20.60
C GLY A 160 18.05 20.54 -19.15
N LEU A 161 16.83 20.21 -18.70
CA LEU A 161 16.42 20.23 -17.29
C LEU A 161 16.54 18.81 -16.76
N LEU A 162 17.38 18.61 -15.75
CA LEU A 162 17.52 17.35 -15.04
C LEU A 162 16.57 17.33 -13.85
N LEU A 163 15.65 16.37 -13.83
CA LEU A 163 14.82 16.04 -12.67
C LEU A 163 15.38 14.76 -12.06
N GLU A 164 15.85 14.85 -10.83
CA GLU A 164 16.48 13.75 -10.09
C GLU A 164 15.61 13.37 -8.89
N GLU A 165 15.86 12.17 -8.36
CA GLU A 165 15.31 11.76 -7.05
C GLU A 165 13.78 11.88 -6.99
N LEU A 166 13.07 11.49 -8.06
CA LEU A 166 11.61 11.40 -8.00
C LEU A 166 11.24 10.38 -6.92
N GLU A 167 10.50 10.83 -5.91
CA GLU A 167 10.00 9.98 -4.84
C GLU A 167 8.50 10.21 -4.67
N PHE A 168 7.78 9.10 -4.45
CA PHE A 168 6.37 9.12 -4.12
C PHE A 168 6.20 8.56 -2.70
N LEU A 169 5.89 9.46 -1.77
CA LEU A 169 5.76 9.16 -0.36
C LEU A 169 4.28 8.89 -0.06
N THR A 170 3.94 7.62 0.13
CA THR A 170 2.56 7.16 0.32
C THR A 170 2.50 6.12 1.44
N ASN A 171 1.33 6.00 2.06
CA ASN A 171 1.01 4.90 2.96
C ASN A 171 0.55 3.64 2.21
N ALA A 172 0.43 3.70 0.88
CA ALA A 172 0.12 2.53 0.06
C ALA A 172 1.35 1.63 -0.13
N LEU A 173 1.18 0.32 0.02
CA LEU A 173 2.19 -0.69 -0.39
C LEU A 173 2.36 -0.69 -1.92
N GLY A 174 1.27 -0.45 -2.62
CA GLY A 174 1.20 -0.43 -4.07
C GLY A 174 -0.18 -0.03 -4.55
N VAL A 175 -0.32 0.00 -5.87
CA VAL A 175 -1.59 0.28 -6.54
C VAL A 175 -1.89 -0.84 -7.53
N MET A 176 -3.16 -1.24 -7.60
CA MET A 176 -3.66 -1.98 -8.75
C MET A 176 -4.27 -1.01 -9.75
N GLU A 177 -3.70 -0.93 -10.94
CA GLU A 177 -4.29 -0.23 -12.07
C GLU A 177 -5.19 -1.21 -12.83
N ARG A 178 -6.51 -0.99 -12.75
CA ARG A 178 -7.51 -1.74 -13.51
C ARG A 178 -7.94 -0.93 -14.72
N ASN A 179 -7.57 -1.40 -15.91
CA ASN A 179 -7.92 -0.80 -17.18
C ASN A 179 -9.21 -1.41 -17.71
N TRP A 180 -10.31 -0.69 -17.56
CA TRP A 180 -11.62 -1.09 -18.04
C TRP A 180 -11.77 -0.86 -19.54
N LYS A 181 -12.53 -1.74 -20.19
CA LYS A 181 -13.01 -1.57 -21.57
C LYS A 181 -14.52 -1.46 -21.51
N ALA A 182 -15.07 -0.38 -22.05
CA ALA A 182 -16.52 -0.19 -22.17
C ALA A 182 -16.92 0.09 -23.61
N PHE A 183 -18.13 -0.33 -23.98
CA PHE A 183 -18.70 -0.12 -25.29
C PHE A 183 -20.16 0.29 -25.20
N ASN A 184 -20.65 1.02 -26.20
CA ASN A 184 -22.08 1.29 -26.35
C ASN A 184 -22.66 0.53 -27.55
N LEU A 185 -23.99 0.54 -27.69
CA LEU A 185 -24.69 -0.11 -28.81
C LEU A 185 -24.41 0.55 -30.17
N GLU A 186 -23.83 1.76 -30.16
CA GLU A 186 -23.46 2.52 -31.36
C GLU A 186 -22.04 2.14 -31.84
N GLY A 187 -21.35 1.23 -31.15
CA GLY A 187 -20.01 0.75 -31.51
C GLY A 187 -18.86 1.63 -31.01
N ALA A 188 -19.15 2.67 -30.22
CA ALA A 188 -18.11 3.44 -29.55
C ALA A 188 -17.47 2.58 -28.45
N ASN A 189 -16.15 2.68 -28.34
CA ASN A 189 -15.37 1.97 -27.33
C ASN A 189 -14.50 2.97 -26.57
N ILE A 190 -14.47 2.85 -25.25
CA ILE A 190 -13.62 3.66 -24.39
C ILE A 190 -12.80 2.76 -23.45
N ARG A 191 -11.62 3.26 -23.10
CA ARG A 191 -10.79 2.70 -22.04
C ARG A 191 -10.58 3.75 -20.96
N PHE A 192 -10.64 3.32 -19.72
CA PHE A 192 -10.35 4.17 -18.57
C PHE A 192 -9.72 3.33 -17.47
N SER A 193 -8.93 3.99 -16.63
CA SER A 193 -8.21 3.36 -15.54
C SER A 193 -8.93 3.64 -14.23
N GLN A 194 -9.12 2.60 -13.44
CA GLN A 194 -9.47 2.68 -12.02
C GLN A 194 -8.20 2.34 -11.25
N PHE A 195 -7.84 3.19 -10.30
CA PHE A 195 -6.78 2.89 -9.35
C PHE A 195 -7.40 2.26 -8.11
N ILE A 196 -6.68 1.35 -7.48
CA ILE A 196 -7.11 0.68 -6.26
C ILE A 196 -5.89 0.65 -5.35
N SER A 197 -5.88 1.57 -4.39
CA SER A 197 -4.81 1.69 -3.41
C SER A 197 -4.80 0.48 -2.46
N ILE A 198 -3.65 -0.20 -2.38
CA ILE A 198 -3.38 -1.21 -1.35
C ILE A 198 -2.69 -0.51 -0.20
N ILE A 199 -3.39 -0.32 0.90
CA ILE A 199 -2.90 0.38 2.08
C ILE A 199 -2.01 -0.57 2.87
N ARG A 200 -0.90 -0.03 3.40
CA ARG A 200 -0.05 -0.74 4.32
C ARG A 200 -0.77 -0.93 5.66
N ALA A 201 -0.92 -2.18 6.09
CA ALA A 201 -1.34 -2.48 7.46
C ALA A 201 -0.30 -1.95 8.46
N ASN A 202 -0.73 -1.34 9.55
CA ASN A 202 0.19 -0.78 10.54
C ASN A 202 0.23 -1.64 11.80
N LEU A 203 1.37 -1.68 12.49
CA LEU A 203 1.51 -2.49 13.72
C LEU A 203 0.58 -2.02 14.84
N ILE A 204 0.20 -0.74 14.84
CA ILE A 204 -0.74 -0.15 15.81
C ILE A 204 -2.17 -0.68 15.63
N ASP A 205 -2.50 -1.18 14.44
CA ASP A 205 -3.83 -1.70 14.12
C ASP A 205 -3.96 -3.19 14.52
N ILE A 206 -2.92 -3.77 15.11
CA ILE A 206 -2.93 -5.15 15.59
C ILE A 206 -3.58 -5.22 16.96
N VAL A 207 -4.66 -6.01 17.05
CA VAL A 207 -5.37 -6.32 18.28
C VAL A 207 -4.98 -7.72 18.74
N PHE A 208 -4.37 -7.81 19.91
CA PHE A 208 -4.03 -9.09 20.54
C PHE A 208 -5.25 -9.75 21.19
N PRO A 209 -5.29 -11.09 21.24
CA PRO A 209 -6.40 -11.80 21.87
C PRO A 209 -6.40 -11.57 23.38
N GLY A 210 -7.58 -11.30 23.93
CA GLY A 210 -7.74 -11.10 25.37
C GLY A 210 -7.53 -12.36 26.18
N ASN A 211 -7.43 -12.22 27.50
CA ASN A 211 -7.29 -13.34 28.42
C ASN A 211 -8.52 -14.25 28.41
N VAL A 212 -8.32 -15.56 28.48
CA VAL A 212 -9.39 -16.57 28.37
C VAL A 212 -9.30 -17.65 29.43
N LYS A 213 -10.44 -18.33 29.68
CA LYS A 213 -10.50 -19.57 30.45
C LYS A 213 -10.72 -20.73 29.48
N ALA A 214 -9.82 -21.70 29.45
CA ALA A 214 -9.81 -22.79 28.48
C ALA A 214 -9.99 -24.16 29.17
N VAL A 215 -11.01 -24.93 28.74
CA VAL A 215 -11.41 -26.17 29.43
C VAL A 215 -10.43 -27.32 29.15
N GLU A 216 -10.04 -27.50 27.88
CA GLU A 216 -9.20 -28.65 27.46
C GLU A 216 -8.24 -28.31 26.31
N LYS A 217 -8.59 -27.35 25.46
CA LYS A 217 -7.75 -26.92 24.34
C LYS A 217 -7.35 -25.47 24.52
N TYR A 218 -6.06 -25.22 24.34
CA TYR A 218 -5.46 -23.91 24.51
C TYR A 218 -4.74 -23.43 23.25
N SER A 219 -4.90 -24.10 22.10
CA SER A 219 -4.27 -23.67 20.85
C SER A 219 -4.79 -22.30 20.39
N PRO A 220 -4.02 -21.56 19.60
CA PRO A 220 -4.46 -20.30 19.00
C PRO A 220 -5.83 -20.34 18.30
N ASN A 221 -6.18 -21.47 17.67
CA ASN A 221 -7.48 -21.65 17.01
C ASN A 221 -8.66 -21.59 18.00
N GLU A 222 -8.42 -21.89 19.28
CA GLU A 222 -9.44 -21.96 20.33
C GLU A 222 -9.39 -20.72 21.23
N THR A 223 -8.20 -20.13 21.43
CA THR A 223 -7.98 -18.97 22.30
C THR A 223 -7.84 -17.64 21.55
N GLY A 224 -7.87 -17.67 20.22
CA GLY A 224 -7.71 -16.53 19.34
C GLY A 224 -6.28 -16.28 18.88
N PHE A 225 -6.14 -15.78 17.66
CA PHE A 225 -4.92 -15.17 17.11
C PHE A 225 -4.97 -13.66 17.22
N PRO A 226 -3.82 -12.96 17.19
CA PRO A 226 -3.79 -11.53 16.88
C PRO A 226 -4.47 -11.24 15.54
N MET A 227 -5.21 -10.13 15.50
CA MET A 227 -5.98 -9.71 14.32
C MET A 227 -5.59 -8.31 13.90
N LEU A 228 -5.65 -8.02 12.61
CA LEU A 228 -5.55 -6.69 12.05
C LEU A 228 -6.95 -6.05 12.02
N ASP A 229 -7.09 -4.88 12.65
CA ASP A 229 -8.28 -4.03 12.60
C ASP A 229 -8.20 -3.12 11.37
N THR A 230 -9.19 -3.14 10.48
CA THR A 230 -9.04 -2.48 9.17
C THR A 230 -9.67 -1.10 9.09
N ASP A 231 -10.55 -0.75 10.02
CA ASP A 231 -11.14 0.59 10.12
C ASP A 231 -10.64 1.39 11.34
N GLY A 232 -9.80 0.78 12.18
CA GLY A 232 -9.26 1.38 13.41
C GLY A 232 -10.32 1.60 14.50
N LEU A 233 -11.51 1.02 14.34
CA LEU A 233 -12.60 1.09 15.30
C LEU A 233 -12.59 -0.18 16.15
N PHE A 234 -11.90 -0.13 17.29
CA PHE A 234 -11.76 -1.24 18.23
C PHE A 234 -13.08 -1.92 18.71
N PHE A 235 -14.25 -1.30 18.47
CA PHE A 235 -15.57 -1.84 18.83
C PHE A 235 -16.23 -2.66 17.71
N THR A 236 -15.78 -2.54 16.46
CA THR A 236 -16.21 -3.42 15.37
C THR A 236 -15.34 -4.67 15.37
N THR A 237 -15.97 -5.80 15.07
CA THR A 237 -15.31 -7.12 14.98
C THR A 237 -15.50 -7.76 13.60
N THR A 238 -16.26 -7.10 12.73
CA THR A 238 -16.67 -7.60 11.42
C THR A 238 -15.62 -7.40 10.34
N ASP A 239 -14.64 -6.56 10.62
CA ASP A 239 -13.61 -6.06 9.71
C ASP A 239 -12.21 -6.52 10.15
N ARG A 240 -12.14 -7.44 11.11
CA ARG A 240 -10.89 -7.99 11.64
C ARG A 240 -10.39 -9.13 10.78
N ILE A 241 -9.14 -9.03 10.35
CA ILE A 241 -8.46 -10.05 9.57
C ILE A 241 -7.50 -10.78 10.50
N SER A 242 -7.67 -12.10 10.66
CA SER A 242 -6.75 -12.91 11.47
C SER A 242 -5.35 -12.87 10.84
N ILE A 243 -4.33 -12.55 11.63
CA ILE A 243 -2.92 -12.65 11.21
C ILE A 243 -2.48 -14.11 11.39
N GLU A 244 -3.21 -15.04 10.78
CA GLU A 244 -2.82 -16.44 10.75
C GLU A 244 -1.72 -16.62 9.69
N LYS A 245 -0.64 -17.32 10.06
CA LYS A 245 0.47 -17.76 9.20
C LYS A 245 0.70 -16.92 7.91
N GLY A 246 1.29 -15.74 8.05
CA GLY A 246 1.92 -15.02 6.94
C GLY A 246 1.08 -13.97 6.21
N ALA A 247 0.00 -13.48 6.82
CA ALA A 247 -0.82 -12.43 6.22
C ALA A 247 -0.13 -11.03 6.22
N CYS A 248 -0.37 -10.27 5.14
CA CYS A 248 -0.30 -8.79 5.15
C CYS A 248 1.04 -8.16 5.56
N GLN A 249 2.18 -8.78 5.22
CA GLN A 249 3.56 -8.39 5.59
C GLN A 249 4.01 -8.77 7.01
N PHE A 250 3.14 -9.36 7.82
CA PHE A 250 3.45 -9.69 9.22
C PHE A 250 3.83 -11.16 9.38
N VAL A 251 4.84 -11.40 10.22
CA VAL A 251 5.18 -12.74 10.68
C VAL A 251 4.78 -12.87 12.14
N LEU A 252 3.83 -13.77 12.38
CA LEU A 252 3.37 -14.12 13.72
C LEU A 252 4.17 -15.28 14.29
N LYS A 253 4.73 -15.10 15.49
CA LYS A 253 5.39 -16.13 16.30
C LYS A 253 4.75 -16.15 17.70
N TRP A 254 4.75 -17.32 18.34
CA TRP A 254 4.31 -17.43 19.72
C TRP A 254 5.02 -18.56 20.46
N THR A 255 5.07 -18.42 21.79
CA THR A 255 5.58 -19.43 22.71
C THR A 255 4.70 -19.49 23.94
N ASP A 256 4.47 -20.71 24.44
CA ASP A 256 3.71 -20.94 25.67
C ASP A 256 4.64 -21.24 26.84
N GLU A 257 4.37 -20.60 27.97
CA GLU A 257 4.97 -20.87 29.27
C GLU A 257 3.89 -21.35 30.23
N LEU A 258 4.08 -22.52 30.86
CA LEU A 258 3.18 -23.04 31.88
C LEU A 258 3.65 -22.60 33.27
N ILE A 259 2.81 -21.84 33.97
CA ILE A 259 3.03 -21.40 35.35
C ILE A 259 1.93 -21.91 36.28
N ILE A 260 2.19 -21.83 37.58
CA ILE A 260 1.18 -22.10 38.61
C ILE A 260 0.93 -20.79 39.35
N GLU A 261 -0.30 -20.30 39.28
CA GLU A 261 -0.77 -19.15 40.05
C GLU A 261 -1.90 -19.59 40.96
N GLU A 262 -1.80 -19.32 42.26
CA GLU A 262 -2.87 -19.63 43.22
C GLU A 262 -3.36 -21.10 43.12
N GLU A 263 -2.42 -22.04 43.02
CA GLU A 263 -2.65 -23.49 42.86
C GLU A 263 -3.35 -23.90 41.54
N ARG A 264 -3.52 -22.97 40.59
CA ARG A 264 -4.12 -23.23 39.28
C ARG A 264 -3.05 -23.20 38.18
N PRO A 265 -3.08 -24.16 37.23
CA PRO A 265 -2.21 -24.11 36.07
C PRO A 265 -2.69 -23.01 35.10
N VAL A 266 -1.77 -22.13 34.73
CA VAL A 266 -2.00 -21.02 33.81
C VAL A 266 -0.96 -21.10 32.69
N ILE A 267 -1.41 -20.94 31.45
CA ILE A 267 -0.51 -20.77 30.31
C ILE A 267 -0.38 -19.27 30.04
N LEU A 268 0.85 -18.78 30.06
CA LEU A 268 1.21 -17.48 29.50
C LEU A 268 1.63 -17.70 28.05
N ARG A 269 0.83 -17.21 27.11
CA ARG A 269 1.19 -17.21 25.70
C ARG A 269 1.81 -15.88 25.34
N HIS A 270 3.09 -15.90 24.96
CA HIS A 270 3.79 -14.73 24.47
C HIS A 270 3.64 -14.65 22.96
N TRP A 271 2.99 -13.59 22.49
CA TRP A 271 2.85 -13.28 21.08
C TRP A 271 3.96 -12.33 20.63
N VAL A 272 4.47 -12.55 19.42
CA VAL A 272 5.42 -11.67 18.74
C VAL A 272 4.95 -11.50 17.30
N VAL A 273 4.73 -10.25 16.89
CA VAL A 273 4.45 -9.90 15.49
C VAL A 273 5.59 -9.07 14.95
N ASP A 274 6.24 -9.58 13.89
CA ASP A 274 7.31 -8.91 13.17
C ASP A 274 6.74 -8.28 11.87
N ASP A 275 7.00 -7.00 11.63
CA ASP A 275 6.76 -6.33 10.36
C ASP A 275 7.97 -6.51 9.43
N LEU A 276 7.81 -7.31 8.37
CA LEU A 276 8.87 -7.63 7.42
C LEU A 276 9.39 -6.44 6.62
N LYS A 277 8.67 -5.31 6.61
CA LYS A 277 9.01 -4.13 5.81
C LYS A 277 9.67 -3.02 6.64
N THR A 278 9.40 -2.94 7.95
CA THR A 278 10.06 -1.97 8.85
C THR A 278 11.04 -2.58 9.85
N ASP A 279 11.16 -3.90 9.89
CA ASP A 279 11.88 -4.63 10.96
C ASP A 279 11.36 -4.29 12.38
N SER A 280 10.15 -3.74 12.47
CA SER A 280 9.52 -3.37 13.73
C SER A 280 8.82 -4.57 14.34
N VAL A 281 8.80 -4.63 15.67
CA VAL A 281 8.28 -5.79 16.42
C VAL A 281 7.36 -5.32 17.53
N ILE A 282 6.18 -5.93 17.62
CA ILE A 282 5.24 -5.76 18.74
C ILE A 282 5.03 -7.09 19.46
N LYS A 283 4.85 -7.02 20.78
CA LYS A 283 4.73 -8.19 21.65
C LYS A 283 3.60 -7.99 22.65
N ASP A 284 2.93 -9.08 22.99
CA ASP A 284 1.94 -9.10 24.06
C ASP A 284 1.89 -10.48 24.73
N THR A 285 1.29 -10.56 25.93
CA THR A 285 1.12 -11.82 26.66
C THR A 285 -0.34 -12.07 26.97
N GLN A 286 -0.88 -13.15 26.41
CA GLN A 286 -2.21 -13.64 26.70
C GLN A 286 -2.16 -14.62 27.89
N LYS A 287 -3.00 -14.40 28.89
CA LYS A 287 -3.20 -15.32 30.01
C LYS A 287 -4.34 -16.29 29.72
N ILE A 288 -4.03 -17.58 29.73
CA ILE A 288 -4.97 -18.67 29.52
C ILE A 288 -5.08 -19.47 30.81
N THR A 289 -6.18 -19.30 31.54
CA THR A 289 -6.44 -20.10 32.76
C THR A 289 -7.03 -21.44 32.37
N LEU A 290 -6.35 -22.54 32.74
CA LEU A 290 -6.86 -23.88 32.49
C LEU A 290 -7.92 -24.24 33.54
N PHE A 291 -8.99 -24.90 33.13
CA PHE A 291 -9.99 -25.40 34.09
C PHE A 291 -9.35 -26.48 34.97
N THR A 292 -9.60 -26.40 36.27
CA THR A 292 -9.32 -27.52 37.18
C THR A 292 -10.61 -28.31 37.43
N ALA A 293 -10.49 -29.55 37.89
CA ALA A 293 -11.63 -30.39 38.24
C ALA A 293 -12.56 -29.77 39.32
N GLU A 294 -12.10 -28.73 40.01
CA GLU A 294 -12.82 -27.95 41.01
C GLU A 294 -13.77 -26.90 40.40
N ASP A 295 -13.55 -26.51 39.13
CA ASP A 295 -14.39 -25.55 38.42
C ASP A 295 -15.62 -26.22 37.75
N LEU A 296 -15.73 -27.55 37.81
CA LEU A 296 -16.90 -28.31 37.34
C LEU A 296 -18.02 -28.30 38.39
N PRO A 297 -19.30 -28.10 38.00
CA PRO A 297 -20.40 -28.23 38.94
C PRO A 297 -20.39 -29.62 39.60
N PRO A 298 -20.75 -29.75 40.89
CA PRO A 298 -20.63 -30.98 41.67
C PRO A 298 -21.44 -32.17 41.12
N SER A 299 -22.25 -31.97 40.08
CA SER A 299 -22.93 -33.02 39.33
C SER A 299 -22.01 -33.83 38.40
N LEU A 300 -20.79 -33.36 38.11
CA LEU A 300 -19.82 -34.03 37.21
C LEU A 300 -18.55 -34.54 37.90
N SER A 301 -18.28 -34.16 39.16
CA SER A 301 -17.14 -34.68 39.93
C SER A 301 -17.41 -36.09 40.48
N LYS A 302 -17.55 -37.09 39.60
CA LYS A 302 -17.55 -38.49 40.03
C LYS A 302 -16.12 -38.87 40.44
N LYS A 303 -15.89 -39.00 41.75
CA LYS A 303 -14.74 -39.72 42.32
C LYS A 303 -14.62 -41.08 41.61
N SER A 304 -13.53 -41.29 40.87
CA SER A 304 -13.19 -42.62 40.40
C SER A 304 -12.88 -43.49 41.62
N LYS A 305 -13.52 -44.65 41.70
CA LYS A 305 -13.15 -45.70 42.64
C LYS A 305 -11.79 -46.24 42.23
N ASP A 306 -10.94 -46.44 43.23
CA ASP A 306 -9.65 -47.11 43.17
C ASP A 306 -9.65 -48.33 42.25
N VAL A 307 -8.68 -48.37 41.33
CA VAL A 307 -8.06 -49.62 40.89
C VAL A 307 -6.55 -49.38 40.77
N ASN A 308 -5.82 -49.94 41.73
CA ASN A 308 -4.37 -50.15 41.67
C ASN A 308 -3.98 -50.99 40.45
N ASN A 309 -2.97 -50.57 39.67
CA ASN A 309 -1.68 -51.26 39.60
C ASN A 309 -0.69 -50.69 38.54
N SER A 310 0.54 -50.51 39.04
CA SER A 310 1.87 -50.71 38.42
C SER A 310 2.36 -49.88 37.21
N MET A 311 3.36 -49.04 37.52
CA MET A 311 4.70 -48.90 36.91
C MET A 311 4.91 -48.48 35.43
N ASN A 312 5.64 -47.36 35.34
CA ASN A 312 6.74 -47.01 34.42
C ASN A 312 6.47 -46.83 32.92
N SER A 313 6.55 -45.59 32.43
CA SER A 313 7.80 -45.02 31.90
C SER A 313 7.60 -43.62 31.32
N VAL A 314 8.56 -42.74 31.60
CA VAL A 314 8.76 -41.45 30.94
C VAL A 314 9.26 -41.68 29.52
N LYS A 315 8.73 -40.94 28.53
CA LYS A 315 9.51 -40.42 27.40
C LYS A 315 8.81 -39.25 26.70
N GLU A 316 9.64 -38.26 26.39
CA GLU A 316 9.38 -36.99 25.72
C GLU A 316 8.58 -37.14 24.42
N VAL A 317 7.73 -36.14 24.13
CA VAL A 317 7.23 -35.91 22.77
C VAL A 317 7.77 -34.56 22.31
N ASN A 318 8.86 -34.62 21.55
CA ASN A 318 9.24 -33.57 20.61
C ASN A 318 8.16 -33.49 19.52
N HIS A 319 7.56 -32.32 19.34
CA HIS A 319 6.99 -31.94 18.05
C HIS A 319 7.55 -30.59 17.62
N LEU A 320 8.68 -30.66 16.92
CA LEU A 320 8.94 -29.74 15.81
C LEU A 320 7.97 -30.12 14.69
N GLY A 321 7.16 -29.15 14.27
CA GLY A 321 6.27 -29.26 13.11
C GLY A 321 6.32 -27.96 12.33
N PHE A 322 6.76 -28.09 11.08
CA PHE A 322 6.97 -27.05 10.07
C PHE A 322 5.73 -26.15 9.82
#